data_AF-A0A177M4S7-F1
#
_entry.id   AF-A0A177M4S7-F1
#
_cell.length_a   1.000
_cell.length_b   1.000
_cell.length_c   1.000
_cell.angle_alpha   90.00
_cell.angle_beta   90.00
_cell.angle_gamma   90.00
#
_symmetry.space_group_name_H-M   'P 1'
#
loop_
_entity.id
_entity.type
_entity.pdbx_description
1 polymer ?
#
loop_
_entity_poly.entity_id
_entity_poly.type
_entity_poly.pdbx_seq_one_letter_code
_entity_poly.pdbx_strand_id
1 'polypeptide(L)'
;MANETRKGSNPIRVWVTPDEKAAIEANARQTGHSTSAYLRFLGLGYAPKCITDNERVLELAKINGDLGRLGGLLKLWLTNDARTAQFGESTIRAALARIEATQDKMIEVMKAVIMPKADL
;
A
#
# COMPACT_ATOMS: atom_id res chain seq x y z
N MET A 1 24.16 -7.43 -27.81
CA MET A 1 24.87 -6.77 -26.70
C MET A 1 25.10 -7.80 -25.62
N ALA A 2 26.34 -7.96 -25.14
CA ALA A 2 26.70 -9.04 -24.21
C ALA A 2 25.84 -8.98 -22.94
N ASN A 3 25.41 -10.14 -22.44
CA ASN A 3 24.63 -10.28 -21.23
C ASN A 3 25.53 -10.01 -20.00
N GLU A 4 25.82 -8.74 -19.74
CA GLU A 4 26.62 -8.31 -18.60
C GLU A 4 25.89 -8.67 -17.30
N THR A 5 26.39 -9.71 -16.65
CA THR A 5 25.88 -10.11 -15.33
C THR A 5 26.53 -9.24 -14.26
N ARG A 6 25.71 -8.71 -13.35
CA ARG A 6 26.11 -7.79 -12.26
C ARG A 6 27.26 -8.32 -11.40
N LYS A 7 27.50 -9.63 -11.38
CA LYS A 7 28.53 -10.30 -10.58
C LYS A 7 29.96 -9.99 -11.07
N GLY A 8 30.12 -9.36 -12.24
CA GLY A 8 31.40 -8.91 -12.80
C GLY A 8 31.49 -7.41 -13.13
N SER A 9 30.48 -6.61 -12.76
CA SER A 9 30.44 -5.17 -13.03
C SER A 9 31.17 -4.33 -11.96
N ASN A 10 31.44 -3.06 -12.27
CA ASN A 10 32.16 -2.15 -11.37
C ASN A 10 31.42 -1.96 -10.02
N PRO A 11 32.07 -2.26 -8.87
CA PRO A 11 31.46 -2.05 -7.57
C PRO A 11 31.50 -0.57 -7.15
N ILE A 12 30.50 -0.14 -6.40
CA ILE A 12 30.49 1.17 -5.72
C ILE A 12 31.03 0.95 -4.31
N ARG A 13 32.14 1.64 -3.97
CA ARG A 13 32.69 1.67 -2.61
C ARG A 13 32.13 2.87 -1.86
N VAL A 14 31.41 2.60 -0.78
CA VAL A 14 30.84 3.63 0.10
C VAL A 14 31.53 3.53 1.45
N TRP A 15 32.24 4.58 1.83
CA TRP A 15 32.83 4.69 3.17
C TRP A 15 31.77 5.20 4.13
N VAL A 16 31.58 4.49 5.23
CA VAL A 16 30.57 4.79 6.25
C VAL A 16 31.16 4.62 7.63
N THR A 17 30.70 5.44 8.56
CA THR A 17 30.94 5.25 10.00
C THR A 17 30.17 4.02 10.52
N PRO A 18 30.52 3.48 11.71
CA PRO A 18 29.78 2.37 12.30
C PRO A 18 28.29 2.66 12.51
N ASP A 19 27.95 3.89 12.91
CA ASP A 19 26.57 4.31 13.15
C ASP A 19 25.78 4.41 11.84
N GLU A 20 26.37 4.99 10.79
CA GLU A 20 25.76 5.05 9.46
C GLU A 20 25.55 3.65 8.88
N LYS A 21 26.50 2.73 9.08
CA LYS A 21 26.36 1.35 8.65
C LYS A 21 25.17 0.68 9.33
N ALA A 22 25.04 0.83 10.64
CA ALA A 22 23.93 0.26 11.40
C ALA A 22 22.57 0.83 10.95
N ALA A 23 22.50 2.14 10.70
CA ALA A 23 21.30 2.79 10.18
C ALA A 23 20.91 2.27 8.78
N ILE A 24 21.89 2.13 7.87
CA ILE A 24 21.65 1.60 6.52
C ILE A 24 21.18 0.14 6.58
N GLU A 25 21.78 -0.70 7.44
CA GLU A 25 21.36 -2.09 7.61
C GLU A 25 19.94 -2.20 8.20
N ALA A 26 19.58 -1.35 9.16
CA ALA A 26 18.23 -1.28 9.71
C ALA A 26 17.20 -0.89 8.64
N ASN A 27 17.50 0.13 7.82
CA ASN A 27 16.60 0.58 6.76
C ASN A 27 16.46 -0.47 5.63
N ALA A 28 17.57 -1.13 5.28
CA ALA A 28 17.54 -2.24 4.32
C ALA A 28 16.66 -3.39 4.83
N ARG A 29 16.77 -3.74 6.11
CA ARG A 29 15.93 -4.77 6.75
C ARG A 29 14.45 -4.39 6.76
N GLN A 30 14.13 -3.13 7.05
CA GLN A 30 12.75 -2.62 7.03
C GLN A 30 12.11 -2.64 5.64
N THR A 31 12.92 -2.61 4.58
CA THR A 31 12.46 -2.64 3.18
C THR A 31 12.57 -4.03 2.55
N GLY A 32 13.02 -5.04 3.31
CA GLY A 32 13.14 -6.41 2.83
C GLY A 32 14.27 -6.62 1.81
N HIS A 33 15.25 -5.72 1.79
CA HIS A 33 16.36 -5.73 0.84
C HIS A 33 17.70 -5.96 1.53
N SER A 34 18.68 -6.50 0.79
CA SER A 34 20.06 -6.44 1.25
C SER A 34 20.56 -4.99 1.21
N THR A 35 21.54 -4.65 2.04
CA THR A 35 22.15 -3.30 2.08
C THR A 35 22.56 -2.80 0.69
N SER A 36 23.15 -3.67 -0.12
CA SER A 36 23.59 -3.35 -1.48
C SER A 36 22.45 -3.24 -2.50
N ALA A 37 21.30 -3.86 -2.26
CA ALA A 37 20.10 -3.66 -3.08
C ALA A 37 19.40 -2.35 -2.67
N TYR A 38 19.27 -2.09 -1.38
CA TYR A 38 18.70 -0.87 -0.82
C TYR A 38 19.42 0.39 -1.31
N LEU A 39 20.76 0.45 -1.15
CA LEU A 39 21.55 1.60 -1.62
C LEU A 39 21.49 1.79 -3.14
N ARG A 40 21.40 0.70 -3.90
CA ARG A 40 21.26 0.77 -5.36
C ARG A 40 19.90 1.32 -5.77
N PHE A 41 18.83 0.90 -5.11
CA PHE A 41 17.50 1.46 -5.37
C PHE A 41 17.48 2.96 -5.09
N LEU A 42 18.01 3.38 -3.94
CA LEU A 42 18.14 4.80 -3.62
C LEU A 42 18.99 5.56 -4.65
N GLY A 43 20.14 5.02 -5.04
CA GLY A 43 21.03 5.64 -6.02
C GLY A 43 20.45 5.72 -7.44
N LEU A 44 19.46 4.88 -7.76
CA LEU A 44 18.71 4.92 -9.03
C LEU A 44 17.42 5.78 -8.92
N GLY A 45 17.20 6.46 -7.80
CA GLY A 45 16.01 7.27 -7.57
C GLY A 45 14.75 6.46 -7.22
N TYR A 46 14.89 5.16 -6.95
CA TYR A 46 13.78 4.32 -6.52
C TYR A 46 13.66 4.36 -5.00
N ALA A 47 12.58 4.96 -4.48
CA ALA A 47 12.26 4.94 -3.06
C ALA A 47 11.81 3.50 -2.68
N PRO A 48 12.57 2.75 -1.87
CA PRO A 48 12.21 1.39 -1.50
C PRO A 48 10.96 1.44 -0.61
N LYS A 49 9.89 0.78 -1.06
CA LYS A 49 8.63 0.68 -0.30
C LYS A 49 8.91 -0.08 1.00
N CYS A 50 8.52 0.50 2.14
CA CYS A 50 8.78 -0.10 3.45
C CYS A 50 7.85 -1.31 3.65
N ILE A 51 8.27 -2.35 4.37
CA ILE A 51 7.40 -3.50 4.72
C ILE A 51 6.14 -3.03 5.46
N THR A 52 6.20 -1.88 6.15
CA THR A 52 5.05 -1.22 6.79
C THR A 52 3.93 -0.84 5.82
N ASP A 53 4.22 -0.71 4.52
CA ASP A 53 3.18 -0.49 3.50
C ASP A 53 2.28 -1.71 3.33
N ASN A 54 2.77 -2.92 3.62
CA ASN A 54 2.03 -4.15 3.33
C ASN A 54 0.81 -4.34 4.25
N GLU A 55 0.93 -4.00 5.54
CA GLU A 55 -0.21 -4.06 6.47
C GLU A 55 -1.30 -3.06 6.10
N ARG A 56 -0.90 -1.84 5.71
CA ARG A 56 -1.82 -0.79 5.27
C ARG A 56 -2.46 -1.12 3.92
N VAL A 57 -1.71 -1.73 3.00
CA VAL A 57 -2.23 -2.24 1.72
C VAL A 57 -3.22 -3.39 1.92
N LEU A 58 -2.98 -4.29 2.88
CA LEU A 58 -3.92 -5.35 3.23
C LEU A 58 -5.21 -4.80 3.84
N GLU A 59 -5.12 -3.76 4.66
CA GLU A 59 -6.28 -3.06 5.21
C GLU A 59 -7.09 -2.37 4.11
N LEU A 60 -6.42 -1.69 3.17
CA LEU A 60 -7.03 -1.10 1.97
C LEU A 60 -7.74 -2.15 1.11
N ALA A 61 -7.14 -3.33 0.91
CA ALA A 61 -7.73 -4.42 0.14
C ALA A 61 -9.03 -4.96 0.79
N LYS A 62 -9.08 -5.04 2.13
CA LYS A 62 -10.29 -5.46 2.86
C LYS A 62 -11.43 -4.45 2.69
N ILE A 63 -11.14 -3.16 2.85
CA ILE A 63 -12.12 -2.09 2.69
C ILE A 63 -12.70 -2.12 1.26
N ASN A 64 -11.87 -2.25 0.24
CA ASN A 64 -12.33 -2.40 -1.15
C ASN A 64 -13.23 -3.61 -1.36
N GLY A 65 -12.92 -4.75 -0.72
CA GLY A 65 -13.77 -5.94 -0.76
C GLY A 65 -15.16 -5.69 -0.17
N ASP A 66 -15.23 -4.96 0.95
CA ASP A 66 -16.50 -4.61 1.61
C ASP A 66 -17.35 -3.68 0.74
N LEU A 67 -16.72 -2.69 0.10
CA LEU A 67 -17.38 -1.78 -0.83
C LEU A 67 -17.96 -2.52 -2.04
N GLY A 68 -17.21 -3.47 -2.62
CA GLY A 68 -17.69 -4.31 -3.72
C GLY A 68 -18.90 -5.16 -3.34
N ARG A 69 -18.89 -5.75 -2.13
CA ARG A 69 -20.03 -6.52 -1.60
C ARG A 69 -21.26 -5.65 -1.37
N LEU A 70 -21.08 -4.46 -0.81
CA LEU A 70 -22.17 -3.53 -0.54
C LEU A 70 -22.78 -2.96 -1.83
N GLY A 71 -21.97 -2.67 -2.85
CA GLY A 71 -22.46 -2.34 -4.18
C GLY A 71 -23.28 -3.48 -4.81
N GLY A 72 -22.86 -4.73 -4.59
CA GLY A 72 -23.63 -5.92 -4.98
C GLY A 72 -24.99 -6.01 -4.27
N LEU A 73 -25.05 -5.70 -2.97
CA LEU A 73 -26.30 -5.67 -2.20
C LEU A 73 -27.23 -4.54 -2.65
N LEU A 74 -26.70 -3.34 -2.93
CA LEU A 74 -27.48 -2.25 -3.51
C LEU A 74 -28.07 -2.66 -4.86
N LYS A 75 -27.27 -3.30 -5.71
CA LYS A 75 -27.74 -3.81 -7.00
C LYS A 75 -28.89 -4.80 -6.83
N LEU A 76 -28.78 -5.75 -5.91
CA LEU A 76 -29.84 -6.74 -5.63
C LEU A 76 -31.15 -6.07 -5.21
N TRP A 77 -31.06 -5.04 -4.36
CA TRP A 77 -32.23 -4.27 -3.95
C TRP A 77 -32.87 -3.49 -5.10
N LEU A 78 -32.07 -2.82 -5.92
CA LEU A 78 -32.57 -2.12 -7.11
C LEU A 78 -33.22 -3.07 -8.12
N THR A 79 -32.82 -4.34 -8.14
CA THR A 79 -33.42 -5.38 -8.98
C THR A 79 -34.63 -6.09 -8.35
N ASN A 80 -35.13 -5.63 -7.19
CA ASN A 80 -36.20 -6.29 -6.43
C ASN A 80 -35.91 -7.78 -6.15
N ASP A 81 -34.66 -8.14 -5.84
CA ASP A 81 -34.31 -9.51 -5.47
C ASP A 81 -35.00 -9.88 -4.14
N ALA A 82 -35.64 -11.05 -4.11
CA ALA A 82 -36.40 -11.54 -2.96
C ALA A 82 -35.59 -11.56 -1.64
N ARG A 83 -34.26 -11.69 -1.71
CA ARG A 83 -33.36 -11.66 -0.53
C ARG A 83 -33.25 -10.28 0.12
N THR A 84 -33.70 -9.23 -0.58
CA THR A 84 -33.62 -7.83 -0.11
C THR A 84 -34.98 -7.21 0.18
N ALA A 85 -36.07 -7.97 0.03
CA ALA A 85 -37.45 -7.50 0.15
C ALA A 85 -37.82 -6.91 1.53
N GLN A 86 -37.07 -7.28 2.58
CA GLN A 86 -37.27 -6.78 3.94
C GLN A 86 -36.55 -5.45 4.24
N PHE A 87 -35.67 -4.99 3.34
CA PHE A 87 -34.89 -3.77 3.54
C PHE A 87 -35.63 -2.58 2.91
N GLY A 88 -36.08 -1.66 3.76
CA GLY A 88 -36.63 -0.38 3.32
C GLY A 88 -35.55 0.60 2.87
N GLU A 89 -35.99 1.64 2.15
CA GLU A 89 -35.13 2.70 1.60
C GLU A 89 -34.24 3.37 2.66
N SER A 90 -34.76 3.58 3.87
CA SER A 90 -34.02 4.19 4.99
C SER A 90 -32.80 3.37 5.43
N THR A 91 -32.94 2.05 5.48
CA THR A 91 -31.85 1.13 5.83
C THR A 91 -30.75 1.14 4.77
N ILE A 92 -31.12 1.30 3.49
CA ILE A 92 -30.15 1.38 2.39
C ILE A 92 -29.43 2.72 2.37
N ARG A 93 -30.15 3.83 2.58
CA ARG A 93 -29.53 5.16 2.70
C ARG A 93 -28.55 5.22 3.87
N ALA A 94 -28.90 4.62 5.01
CA ALA A 94 -27.99 4.52 6.15
C ALA A 94 -26.75 3.66 5.86
N ALA A 95 -26.91 2.56 5.11
CA ALA A 95 -25.79 1.75 4.66
C ALA A 95 -24.89 2.53 3.68
N LEU A 96 -25.46 3.27 2.73
CA LEU A 96 -24.73 4.11 1.78
C LEU A 96 -23.95 5.24 2.44
N ALA A 97 -24.55 5.96 3.39
CA ALA A 97 -23.83 7.00 4.14
C ALA A 97 -22.65 6.42 4.93
N ARG A 98 -22.80 5.21 5.46
CA ARG A 98 -21.73 4.51 6.19
C ARG A 98 -20.62 4.00 5.25
N ILE A 99 -20.96 3.65 4.02
CA ILE A 99 -20.03 3.31 2.93
C ILE A 99 -19.19 4.51 2.55
N GLU A 100 -19.82 5.67 2.29
CA GLU A 100 -19.12 6.91 1.94
C GLU A 100 -18.16 7.34 3.04
N ALA A 101 -18.60 7.35 4.30
CA ALA A 101 -17.73 7.67 5.44
C ALA A 101 -16.55 6.70 5.60
N THR A 102 -16.72 5.44 5.17
CA THR A 102 -15.63 4.44 5.20
C THR A 102 -14.68 4.63 4.01
N GLN A 103 -15.19 5.04 2.84
CA GLN A 103 -14.38 5.42 1.67
C GLN A 103 -13.51 6.65 1.95
N ASP A 104 -14.04 7.66 2.64
CA ASP A 104 -13.25 8.85 2.99
C ASP A 104 -12.04 8.50 3.87
N LYS A 105 -12.24 7.63 4.87
CA LYS A 105 -11.13 7.09 5.69
C LYS A 105 -10.14 6.28 4.86
N MET A 106 -10.62 5.53 3.86
CA MET A 106 -9.76 4.78 2.95
C MET A 106 -8.85 5.72 2.14
N ILE A 107 -9.38 6.83 1.65
CA ILE A 107 -8.63 7.85 0.91
C ILE A 107 -7.56 8.48 1.81
N GLU A 108 -7.84 8.73 3.08
CA GLU A 108 -6.84 9.24 4.03
C GLU A 108 -5.69 8.25 4.26
N VAL A 109 -6.01 6.98 4.52
CA VAL A 109 -4.98 5.93 4.70
C VAL A 109 -4.16 5.76 3.43
N MET A 110 -4.82 5.80 2.26
CA MET A 110 -4.15 5.68 0.97
C MET A 110 -3.21 6.86 0.68
N LYS A 111 -3.60 8.10 1.03
CA LYS A 111 -2.70 9.27 0.94
C LYS A 111 -1.46 9.09 1.81
N ALA A 112 -1.60 8.53 3.01
CA ALA A 112 -0.49 8.27 3.92
C ALA A 112 0.43 7.11 3.50
N VAL A 113 -0.03 6.24 2.59
CA VAL A 113 0.77 5.14 1.99
C VAL A 113 1.43 5.58 0.69
N ILE A 114 0.75 6.38 -0.13
CA ILE A 114 1.26 6.83 -1.45
C ILE A 114 2.21 8.02 -1.32
N MET A 115 2.03 8.89 -0.32
CA MET A 115 2.98 9.96 -0.04
C MET A 115 4.05 9.44 0.94
N PRO A 116 5.24 9.03 0.48
CA PRO A 116 6.37 8.98 1.40
C PRO A 116 6.51 10.37 1.99
N LYS A 117 6.70 10.47 3.31
CA LYS A 117 7.13 11.72 3.95
C LYS A 117 8.41 12.20 3.25
N ALA A 118 8.25 13.07 2.27
CA ALA A 118 9.30 13.90 1.73
C ALA A 118 9.41 15.12 2.66
N ASP A 119 9.72 14.86 3.93
CA ASP A 119 10.18 15.88 4.86
C ASP A 119 11.64 15.57 5.18
N LEU A 120 12.51 15.95 4.24
CA LEU A 120 13.93 16.23 4.44
C LEU A 120 14.29 17.48 3.64
#